data_AF-A0A5J4XNL2-F1
#
_entry.id   AF-A0A5J4XNL2-F1
#
_cell.length_a   1.000
_cell.length_b   1.000
_cell.length_c   1.000
_cell.angle_alpha   90.00
_cell.angle_beta   90.00
_cell.angle_gamma   90.00
#
_symmetry.space_group_name_H-M   'P 1'
#
loop_
_entity.id
_entity.type
_entity.pdbx_description
1 polymer ?
#
loop_
_entity_poly.entity_id
_entity_poly.type
_entity_poly.pdbx_seq_one_letter_code
_entity_poly.pdbx_strand_id
1 'polypeptide(L)'
;LKAATVVVTAPEHAPQIHGWCLCLAWGWFIPAGIVIASCRTLTRLGSTWWYYVHIAFAIIGLLLSLTGVAVGCYFPANEKLMVQHKIIGIVVNAVAGLQVTSFHGVVLVTQHYWCDMQVLLGLIARPPKTSMVRRVWNLTHWTVGRAVLALAIANIFIGTYLSHVANKHIIAQAVVLGGLFIIYMLKNDIEYLLVRISPAEEDRLLASAQQPGM
;
A
#
# COMPACT_ATOMS: atom_id res chain seq x y z
N LEU A 1 -21.75 43.79 -18.46
CA LEU A 1 -20.42 43.25 -18.13
C LEU A 1 -20.48 41.72 -18.16
N LYS A 2 -19.98 41.07 -19.23
CA LYS A 2 -19.83 39.61 -19.24
C LYS A 2 -18.59 39.28 -18.41
N ALA A 3 -18.74 38.54 -17.32
CA ALA A 3 -17.61 38.04 -16.56
C ALA A 3 -16.79 37.14 -17.48
N ALA A 4 -15.59 37.59 -17.86
CA ALA A 4 -14.62 36.74 -18.52
C ALA A 4 -14.24 35.66 -17.50
N THR A 5 -14.81 34.48 -17.66
CA THR A 5 -14.36 33.29 -16.93
C THR A 5 -12.93 33.05 -17.39
N VAL A 6 -11.96 33.45 -16.58
CA VAL A 6 -10.56 33.09 -16.80
C VAL A 6 -10.52 31.57 -16.66
N VAL A 7 -10.60 30.88 -17.79
CA VAL A 7 -10.34 29.45 -17.85
C VAL A 7 -8.86 29.32 -17.55
N VAL A 8 -8.55 29.02 -16.29
CA VAL A 8 -7.18 28.64 -15.90
C VAL A 8 -6.90 27.34 -16.63
N THR A 9 -6.25 27.44 -17.78
CA THR A 9 -5.82 26.28 -18.56
C THR A 9 -4.68 25.62 -17.79
N ALA A 10 -4.77 24.31 -17.62
CA ALA A 10 -3.70 23.55 -16.98
C ALA A 10 -2.41 23.68 -17.81
N PRO A 11 -1.21 23.65 -17.19
CA PRO A 11 0.05 23.63 -17.91
C PRO A 11 0.07 22.52 -18.98
N GLU A 12 0.74 22.76 -20.11
CA GLU A 12 0.79 21.83 -21.25
C GLU A 12 1.17 20.39 -20.86
N HIS A 13 2.09 20.26 -19.90
CA HIS A 13 2.57 18.97 -19.40
C HIS A 13 1.75 18.38 -18.24
N ALA A 14 0.71 19.05 -17.75
CA ALA A 14 -0.05 18.61 -16.59
C ALA A 14 -0.67 17.21 -16.75
N PRO A 15 -1.30 16.84 -17.89
CA PRO A 15 -1.83 15.49 -18.08
C PRO A 15 -0.74 14.41 -18.04
N GLN A 16 0.44 14.72 -18.56
CA GLN A 16 1.60 13.82 -18.55
C GLN A 16 2.12 13.64 -17.12
N ILE A 17 2.26 14.73 -16.36
CA ILE A 17 2.68 14.70 -14.95
C ILE A 17 1.67 13.89 -14.13
N HIS A 18 0.37 14.15 -14.28
CA HIS A 18 -0.69 13.36 -13.63
C HIS A 18 -0.54 11.87 -13.94
N GLY A 19 -0.47 11.50 -15.22
CA GLY A 19 -0.35 10.11 -15.65
C GLY A 19 0.90 9.42 -15.09
N TRP A 20 2.08 10.03 -15.25
CA TRP A 20 3.35 9.45 -14.78
C TRP A 20 3.41 9.30 -13.26
N CYS A 21 2.99 10.32 -12.51
CA CYS A 21 2.95 10.26 -11.05
C CYS A 21 2.08 9.11 -10.55
N LEU A 22 0.85 8.96 -11.08
CA LEU A 22 -0.07 7.91 -10.67
C LEU A 22 0.43 6.52 -11.09
N CYS A 23 1.02 6.40 -12.28
CA CYS A 23 1.54 5.14 -12.77
C CYS A 23 2.78 4.68 -11.99
N LEU A 24 3.70 5.58 -11.65
CA LEU A 24 4.86 5.24 -10.81
C LEU A 24 4.43 4.87 -9.39
N ALA A 25 3.51 5.64 -8.81
CA ALA A 25 3.00 5.37 -7.46
C ALA A 25 2.34 3.98 -7.35
N TRP A 26 1.30 3.75 -8.15
CA TRP A 26 0.44 2.57 -8.05
C TRP A 26 0.89 1.39 -8.89
N GLY A 27 1.69 1.63 -9.94
CA GLY A 27 2.25 0.58 -10.78
C GLY A 27 3.61 0.06 -10.30
N TRP A 28 4.37 0.84 -9.53
CA TRP A 28 5.73 0.44 -9.13
C TRP A 28 5.98 0.52 -7.63
N PHE A 29 5.95 1.71 -7.04
CA PHE A 29 6.39 1.90 -5.64
C PHE A 29 5.52 1.14 -4.65
N ILE A 30 4.20 1.30 -4.69
CA ILE A 30 3.28 0.62 -3.78
C ILE A 30 3.33 -0.91 -3.96
N PRO A 31 3.20 -1.47 -5.18
CA PRO A 31 3.33 -2.91 -5.39
C PRO A 31 4.68 -3.48 -4.94
N ALA A 32 5.80 -2.81 -5.26
CA ALA A 32 7.13 -3.25 -4.85
C ALA A 32 7.25 -3.30 -3.32
N GLY A 33 6.73 -2.29 -2.62
CA GLY A 33 6.68 -2.28 -1.15
C GLY A 33 5.92 -3.48 -0.59
N ILE A 34 4.80 -3.88 -1.22
CA ILE A 34 4.01 -5.04 -0.76
C ILE A 34 4.73 -6.37 -1.05
N VAL A 35 5.36 -6.51 -2.21
CA VAL A 35 6.16 -7.71 -2.55
C VAL A 35 7.32 -7.85 -1.58
N ILE A 36 8.05 -6.77 -1.27
CA ILE A 36 9.16 -6.79 -0.31
C ILE A 36 8.68 -7.20 1.09
N ALA A 37 7.54 -6.67 1.55
CA ALA A 37 6.94 -7.09 2.82
C ALA A 37 6.55 -8.57 2.82
N SER A 38 6.15 -9.11 1.66
CA SER A 38 5.80 -10.52 1.48
C SER A 38 7.02 -11.43 1.53
N CYS A 39 8.20 -10.92 1.15
CA CYS A 39 9.48 -11.64 1.22
C CYS A 39 10.09 -11.69 2.63
N ARG A 40 9.38 -11.25 3.68
CA ARG A 40 9.85 -11.23 5.09
C ARG A 40 10.35 -12.59 5.60
N THR A 41 9.91 -13.69 5.00
CA THR A 41 10.28 -15.07 5.37
C THR A 41 11.45 -15.64 4.57
N LEU A 42 11.81 -15.02 3.44
CA LEU A 42 12.88 -15.51 2.55
C LEU A 42 14.27 -15.05 3.00
N THR A 43 14.35 -13.90 3.65
CA THR A 43 15.61 -13.39 4.17
C THR A 43 15.85 -13.95 5.56
N ARG A 44 16.92 -14.73 5.75
CA ARG A 44 17.47 -15.07 7.08
C ARG A 44 18.04 -13.85 7.84
N LEU A 45 17.73 -12.64 7.37
CA LEU A 45 18.11 -11.38 7.98
C LEU A 45 17.12 -11.10 9.12
N GLY A 46 17.64 -11.07 10.35
CA GLY A 46 16.87 -10.69 11.53
C GLY A 46 16.26 -9.28 11.45
N SER A 47 15.30 -9.04 12.35
CA SER A 47 14.63 -7.78 12.75
C SER A 47 14.24 -6.76 11.66
N THR A 48 12.91 -6.57 11.51
CA THR A 48 12.16 -5.35 11.09
C THR A 48 12.57 -4.61 9.79
N TRP A 49 13.62 -4.98 9.06
CA TRP A 49 14.05 -4.27 7.85
C TRP A 49 12.95 -4.20 6.77
N TRP A 50 12.21 -5.30 6.58
CA TRP A 50 11.13 -5.42 5.59
C TRP A 50 10.04 -4.38 5.84
N TYR A 51 9.80 -4.04 7.12
CA TYR A 51 8.83 -3.05 7.55
C TYR A 51 9.27 -1.64 7.14
N TYR A 52 10.54 -1.29 7.37
CA TYR A 52 11.09 0.02 7.01
C TYR A 52 11.15 0.21 5.49
N VAL A 53 11.49 -0.84 4.75
CA VAL A 53 11.48 -0.78 3.29
C VAL A 53 10.06 -0.68 2.77
N HIS A 54 9.12 -1.49 3.30
CA HIS A 54 7.71 -1.41 2.93
C HIS A 54 7.14 0.00 3.14
N ILE A 55 7.35 0.60 4.30
CA ILE A 55 6.83 1.94 4.60
C ILE A 55 7.51 3.02 3.77
N ALA A 56 8.82 2.92 3.50
CA ALA A 56 9.52 3.88 2.65
C ALA A 56 8.92 3.90 1.23
N PHE A 57 8.71 2.72 0.63
CA PHE A 57 8.06 2.59 -0.68
C PHE A 57 6.61 3.10 -0.65
N ALA A 58 5.86 2.82 0.42
CA ALA A 58 4.50 3.31 0.59
C ALA A 58 4.42 4.85 0.71
N ILE A 59 5.34 5.47 1.44
CA ILE A 59 5.42 6.94 1.56
C ILE A 59 5.78 7.58 0.22
N ILE A 60 6.80 7.06 -0.48
CA ILE A 60 7.18 7.58 -1.81
C ILE A 60 6.01 7.45 -2.78
N GLY A 61 5.34 6.29 -2.80
CA GLY A 61 4.15 6.06 -3.61
C GLY A 61 3.01 7.02 -3.25
N LEU A 62 2.75 7.25 -1.97
CA LEU A 62 1.71 8.17 -1.51
C LEU A 62 2.01 9.61 -1.94
N LEU A 63 3.25 10.09 -1.78
CA LEU A 63 3.65 11.43 -2.20
C LEU A 63 3.46 11.64 -3.70
N LEU A 64 3.94 10.70 -4.52
CA LEU A 64 3.72 10.72 -5.97
C LEU A 64 2.23 10.72 -6.32
N SER A 65 1.45 9.89 -5.63
CA SER A 65 0.01 9.80 -5.86
C SER A 65 -0.73 11.10 -5.48
N LEU A 66 -0.36 11.74 -4.36
CA LEU A 66 -0.89 13.04 -3.96
C LEU A 66 -0.57 14.13 -4.98
N THR A 67 0.68 14.20 -5.45
CA THR A 67 1.07 15.13 -6.52
C THR A 67 0.23 14.93 -7.76
N GLY A 68 0.10 13.69 -8.23
CA GLY A 68 -0.66 13.43 -9.44
C GLY A 68 -2.16 13.69 -9.26
N VAL A 69 -2.79 13.35 -8.13
CA VAL A 69 -4.21 13.69 -7.88
C VAL A 69 -4.40 15.21 -7.81
N ALA A 70 -3.50 15.95 -7.16
CA ALA A 70 -3.57 17.40 -7.11
C ALA A 70 -3.55 18.01 -8.52
N VAL A 71 -2.69 17.51 -9.41
CA VAL A 71 -2.67 17.91 -10.83
C VAL A 71 -3.98 17.51 -11.52
N GLY A 72 -4.48 16.30 -11.28
CA GLY A 72 -5.74 15.79 -11.86
C GLY A 72 -6.98 16.59 -11.45
N CYS A 73 -6.97 17.24 -10.29
CA CYS A 73 -8.06 18.10 -9.84
C CYS A 73 -8.31 19.28 -10.80
N TYR A 74 -7.27 19.82 -11.44
CA TYR A 74 -7.37 20.94 -12.38
C TYR A 74 -8.09 20.61 -13.69
N PHE A 75 -8.22 19.33 -14.07
CA PHE A 75 -8.85 18.97 -15.34
C PHE A 75 -10.36 19.08 -15.27
N PRO A 76 -11.04 19.69 -16.26
CA PRO A 76 -12.50 19.74 -16.26
C PRO A 76 -13.09 18.33 -16.43
N ALA A 77 -14.17 18.05 -15.71
CA ALA A 77 -14.86 16.76 -15.75
C ALA A 77 -16.16 16.87 -16.56
N ASN A 78 -16.02 16.85 -17.89
CA ASN A 78 -17.13 17.13 -18.80
C ASN A 78 -17.98 15.89 -19.12
N GLU A 79 -17.43 14.69 -18.91
CA GLU A 79 -18.08 13.43 -19.20
C GLU A 79 -18.26 12.59 -17.94
N LYS A 80 -19.31 11.75 -17.93
CA LYS A 80 -19.62 10.86 -16.80
C LYS A 80 -18.44 9.96 -16.42
N LEU A 81 -17.75 9.40 -17.42
CA LEU A 81 -16.60 8.51 -17.18
C LEU A 81 -15.41 9.28 -16.57
N MET A 82 -15.20 10.54 -16.98
CA MET A 82 -14.19 11.42 -16.39
C MET A 82 -14.53 11.75 -14.93
N VAL A 83 -15.79 12.04 -14.62
CA VAL A 83 -16.25 12.26 -13.23
C VAL A 83 -16.00 11.01 -12.38
N GLN A 84 -16.35 9.83 -12.89
CA GLN A 84 -16.12 8.56 -12.21
C GLN A 84 -14.63 8.30 -11.96
N HIS A 85 -13.78 8.51 -12.96
CA HIS A 85 -12.32 8.39 -12.83
C HIS A 85 -11.74 9.26 -11.71
N LYS A 86 -12.19 10.52 -11.64
CA LYS A 86 -11.77 11.47 -10.58
C LYS A 86 -12.24 11.02 -9.20
N ILE A 87 -13.51 10.63 -9.06
CA ILE A 87 -14.07 10.15 -7.79
C ILE A 87 -13.31 8.91 -7.30
N ILE A 88 -13.11 7.92 -8.18
CA ILE A 88 -12.37 6.69 -7.84
C ILE A 88 -10.95 7.05 -7.41
N GLY A 89 -10.26 7.92 -8.16
CA GLY A 89 -8.88 8.35 -7.85
C GLY A 89 -8.76 9.03 -6.48
N ILE A 90 -9.71 9.91 -6.13
CA ILE A 90 -9.76 10.59 -4.83
C ILE A 90 -10.04 9.59 -3.71
N VAL A 91 -11.03 8.72 -3.87
CA VAL A 91 -11.40 7.71 -2.86
C VAL A 91 -10.23 6.74 -2.61
N VAL A 92 -9.63 6.22 -3.67
CA VAL A 92 -8.44 5.34 -3.58
C VAL A 92 -7.32 6.03 -2.80
N ASN A 93 -7.03 7.30 -3.11
CA ASN A 93 -5.98 8.05 -2.41
C ASN A 93 -6.31 8.33 -0.93
N ALA A 94 -7.55 8.65 -0.62
CA ALA A 94 -7.98 8.87 0.75
C ALA A 94 -7.82 7.59 1.60
N VAL A 95 -8.29 6.45 1.08
CA VAL A 95 -8.16 5.15 1.77
C VAL A 95 -6.69 4.74 1.88
N ALA A 96 -5.87 5.00 0.86
CA ALA A 96 -4.43 4.75 0.89
C ALA A 96 -3.71 5.58 1.97
N GLY A 97 -4.02 6.87 2.04
CA GLY A 97 -3.50 7.77 3.07
C GLY A 97 -3.88 7.30 4.48
N LEU A 98 -5.12 6.84 4.66
CA LEU A 98 -5.55 6.22 5.92
C LEU A 98 -4.79 4.94 6.22
N GLN A 99 -4.53 4.09 5.23
CA GLN A 99 -3.76 2.84 5.41
C GLN A 99 -2.30 3.10 5.85
N VAL A 100 -1.65 4.12 5.28
CA VAL A 100 -0.27 4.50 5.65
C VAL A 100 -0.21 5.19 7.02
N THR A 101 -1.17 6.07 7.34
CA THR A 101 -1.17 6.81 8.62
C THR A 101 -1.67 5.96 9.79
N SER A 102 -2.64 5.07 9.55
CA SER A 102 -3.16 4.16 10.58
C SER A 102 -2.12 3.09 10.96
N PHE A 103 -1.17 2.79 10.08
CA PHE A 103 0.04 2.03 10.39
C PHE A 103 0.94 2.77 11.40
N HIS A 104 1.05 4.09 11.34
CA HIS A 104 1.86 4.88 12.28
C HIS A 104 1.21 4.95 13.68
N GLY A 105 -0.11 5.12 13.75
CA GLY A 105 -0.83 5.19 15.03
C GLY A 105 -0.83 3.86 15.81
N VAL A 106 -0.97 2.73 15.11
CA VAL A 106 -1.01 1.41 15.77
C VAL A 106 0.38 0.79 15.89
N VAL A 107 1.27 0.94 14.91
CA VAL A 107 2.61 0.34 14.97
C VAL A 107 3.59 1.16 15.81
N LEU A 108 3.49 2.49 15.88
CA LEU A 108 4.27 3.21 16.90
C LEU A 108 3.80 2.79 18.30
N VAL A 109 2.49 2.71 18.53
CA VAL A 109 1.89 2.27 19.80
C VAL A 109 2.21 0.80 20.14
N THR A 110 2.39 -0.08 19.15
CA THR A 110 2.61 -1.53 19.41
C THR A 110 4.04 -2.02 19.20
N GLN A 111 4.86 -1.33 18.43
CA GLN A 111 6.24 -1.74 18.10
C GLN A 111 7.30 -0.83 18.74
N HIS A 112 7.01 0.46 18.97
CA HIS A 112 7.93 1.37 19.65
C HIS A 112 7.70 1.44 21.17
N TYR A 113 6.45 1.32 21.65
CA TYR A 113 6.17 1.22 23.11
C TYR A 113 6.50 -0.15 23.73
N TRP A 114 7.03 -1.12 22.98
CA TRP A 114 7.37 -2.44 23.54
C TRP A 114 8.88 -2.72 23.61
N CYS A 115 9.74 -1.99 22.90
CA CYS A 115 11.18 -2.22 22.96
C CYS A 115 11.83 -1.43 24.11
N ASP A 116 11.38 -0.19 24.36
CA ASP A 116 12.01 0.68 25.36
C ASP A 116 11.36 0.59 26.76
N MET A 117 10.15 0.01 26.86
CA MET A 117 9.44 -0.25 28.13
C MET A 117 9.77 -1.62 28.75
N GLN A 118 10.77 -2.35 28.22
CA GLN A 118 11.24 -3.61 28.81
C GLN A 118 12.49 -3.46 29.69
N VAL A 119 13.09 -2.28 29.79
CA VAL A 119 14.29 -2.09 30.63
C VAL A 119 13.96 -1.57 32.03
N LEU A 120 12.79 -0.94 32.27
CA LEU A 120 12.47 -0.34 33.57
C LEU A 120 11.35 -1.02 34.39
N LEU A 121 10.54 -1.92 33.80
CA LEU A 121 9.40 -2.58 34.48
C LEU A 121 9.45 -4.12 34.43
N GLY A 122 10.66 -4.68 34.39
CA GLY A 122 10.91 -6.13 34.37
C GLY A 122 10.71 -6.87 35.70
N LEU A 123 9.76 -6.47 36.56
CA LEU A 123 9.51 -7.20 37.82
C LEU A 123 8.04 -7.50 38.16
N ILE A 124 7.05 -6.88 37.54
CA ILE A 124 5.64 -7.16 37.89
C ILE A 124 4.77 -7.12 36.63
N ALA A 125 4.27 -8.29 36.22
CA ALA A 125 3.24 -8.51 35.19
C ALA A 125 3.57 -8.06 33.75
N ARG A 126 4.16 -8.98 32.97
CA ARG A 126 4.12 -8.96 31.49
C ARG A 126 2.65 -8.96 31.01
N PRO A 127 2.14 -7.93 30.31
CA PRO A 127 0.88 -8.04 29.59
C PRO A 127 1.11 -8.96 28.37
N PRO A 128 0.24 -9.95 28.09
CA PRO A 128 0.46 -10.91 27.01
C PRO A 128 0.37 -10.24 25.63
N LYS A 129 1.23 -10.66 24.69
CA LYS A 129 1.33 -10.19 23.29
C LYS A 129 0.13 -10.56 22.40
N THR A 130 -1.06 -10.75 22.98
CA THR A 130 -2.19 -11.41 22.34
C THR A 130 -3.42 -10.53 22.41
N SER A 131 -3.91 -10.04 21.27
CA SER A 131 -5.27 -9.53 21.20
C SER A 131 -5.82 -9.68 19.79
N MET A 132 -7.10 -10.03 19.68
CA MET A 132 -7.84 -10.08 18.41
C MET A 132 -7.61 -8.85 17.54
N VAL A 133 -7.28 -7.71 18.14
CA VAL A 133 -6.97 -6.44 17.48
C VAL A 133 -5.87 -6.59 16.43
N ARG A 134 -4.72 -7.24 16.72
CA ARG A 134 -3.64 -7.40 15.73
C ARG A 134 -4.06 -8.30 14.56
N ARG A 135 -4.87 -9.32 14.84
CA ARG A 135 -5.37 -10.25 13.82
C ARG A 135 -6.40 -9.58 12.91
N VAL A 136 -7.36 -8.87 13.48
CA VAL A 136 -8.35 -8.08 12.75
C VAL A 136 -7.65 -6.98 11.95
N TRP A 137 -6.69 -6.28 12.55
CA TRP A 137 -5.88 -5.28 11.88
C TRP A 137 -5.16 -5.84 10.66
N ASN A 138 -4.43 -6.95 10.81
CA ASN A 138 -3.74 -7.57 9.69
C ASN A 138 -4.71 -7.98 8.58
N LEU A 139 -5.82 -8.63 8.94
CA LEU A 139 -6.84 -9.04 7.97
C LEU A 139 -7.42 -7.83 7.22
N THR A 140 -7.83 -6.79 7.95
CA THR A 140 -8.37 -5.55 7.37
C THR A 140 -7.32 -4.84 6.52
N HIS A 141 -6.11 -4.67 7.02
CA HIS A 141 -5.04 -3.97 6.32
C HIS A 141 -4.70 -4.66 4.99
N TRP A 142 -4.57 -5.99 5.00
CA TRP A 142 -4.32 -6.77 3.79
C TRP A 142 -5.49 -6.70 2.81
N THR A 143 -6.72 -6.96 3.27
CA THR A 143 -7.92 -6.98 2.41
C THR A 143 -8.20 -5.61 1.79
N VAL A 144 -8.21 -4.55 2.61
CA VAL A 144 -8.39 -3.17 2.14
C VAL A 144 -7.24 -2.76 1.24
N GLY A 145 -5.99 -3.09 1.58
CA GLY A 145 -4.81 -2.73 0.77
C GLY A 145 -4.86 -3.34 -0.63
N ARG A 146 -5.28 -4.61 -0.73
CA ARG A 146 -5.46 -5.31 -2.01
C ARG A 146 -6.61 -4.71 -2.83
N ALA A 147 -7.75 -4.43 -2.19
CA ALA A 147 -8.90 -3.81 -2.85
C ALA A 147 -8.55 -2.42 -3.42
N VAL A 148 -7.85 -1.60 -2.63
CA VAL A 148 -7.39 -0.27 -3.05
C VAL A 148 -6.41 -0.37 -4.22
N LEU A 149 -5.45 -1.30 -4.18
CA LEU A 149 -4.51 -1.50 -5.29
C LEU A 149 -5.24 -1.92 -6.59
N ALA A 150 -6.18 -2.86 -6.50
CA ALA A 150 -6.95 -3.30 -7.66
C ALA A 150 -7.78 -2.14 -8.27
N LEU A 151 -8.45 -1.34 -7.42
CA LEU A 151 -9.19 -0.16 -7.86
C LEU A 151 -8.27 0.90 -8.48
N ALA A 152 -7.07 1.12 -7.92
CA ALA A 152 -6.10 2.06 -8.47
C ALA A 152 -5.64 1.65 -9.88
N ILE A 153 -5.33 0.36 -10.07
CA ILE A 153 -4.94 -0.19 -11.38
C ILE A 153 -6.08 -0.03 -12.39
N ALA A 154 -7.31 -0.40 -12.02
CA ALA A 154 -8.49 -0.19 -12.88
C ALA A 154 -8.68 1.30 -13.23
N ASN A 155 -8.44 2.20 -12.27
CA ASN A 155 -8.55 3.63 -12.51
C ASN A 155 -7.46 4.18 -13.44
N ILE A 156 -6.24 3.62 -13.41
CA ILE A 156 -5.18 3.92 -14.38
C ILE A 156 -5.63 3.55 -15.79
N PHE A 157 -6.23 2.36 -15.99
CA PHE A 157 -6.76 1.97 -17.30
C PHE A 157 -7.82 2.95 -17.80
N ILE A 158 -8.75 3.36 -16.93
CA ILE A 158 -9.76 4.39 -17.28
C ILE A 158 -9.07 5.70 -17.68
N GLY A 159 -8.06 6.16 -16.94
CA GLY A 159 -7.31 7.38 -17.28
C GLY A 159 -6.56 7.28 -18.61
N THR A 160 -5.95 6.14 -18.90
CA THR A 160 -5.28 5.90 -20.20
C THR A 160 -6.27 5.88 -21.36
N TYR A 161 -7.45 5.31 -21.16
CA TYR A 161 -8.53 5.34 -22.14
C TYR A 161 -9.01 6.78 -22.41
N LEU A 162 -9.25 7.56 -21.34
CA LEU A 162 -9.73 8.94 -21.42
C LEU A 162 -8.72 9.93 -22.02
N SER A 163 -7.43 9.70 -21.80
CA SER A 163 -6.38 10.57 -22.34
C SER A 163 -6.07 10.33 -23.81
N HIS A 164 -6.52 9.20 -24.38
CA HIS A 164 -6.06 8.67 -25.68
C HIS A 164 -4.53 8.50 -25.78
N VAL A 165 -3.80 8.69 -24.68
CA VAL A 165 -2.37 8.48 -24.57
C VAL A 165 -2.17 7.04 -24.11
N ALA A 166 -2.16 6.12 -25.07
CA ALA A 166 -1.82 4.74 -24.81
C ALA A 166 -0.31 4.62 -24.56
N ASN A 167 0.12 4.77 -23.31
CA ASN A 167 1.51 4.55 -22.94
C ASN A 167 1.76 3.05 -22.72
N LYS A 168 1.93 2.33 -23.84
CA LYS A 168 1.96 0.84 -23.91
C LYS A 168 2.91 0.20 -22.90
N HIS A 169 4.06 0.83 -22.64
CA HIS A 169 5.05 0.34 -21.70
C HIS A 169 4.58 0.40 -20.24
N ILE A 170 3.90 1.48 -19.86
CA ILE A 170 3.36 1.68 -18.51
C ILE A 170 2.20 0.71 -18.26
N ILE A 171 1.33 0.54 -19.26
CA ILE A 171 0.22 -0.41 -19.20
C ILE A 171 0.75 -1.84 -19.08
N ALA A 172 1.73 -2.22 -19.91
CA ALA A 172 2.36 -3.54 -19.83
C ALA A 172 3.01 -3.78 -18.48
N GLN A 173 3.70 -2.79 -17.91
CA GLN A 173 4.35 -2.91 -16.61
C GLN A 173 3.34 -3.03 -15.46
N ALA A 174 2.25 -2.25 -15.47
CA ALA A 174 1.17 -2.36 -14.49
C ALA A 174 0.48 -3.74 -14.53
N VAL A 175 0.29 -4.30 -15.73
CA VAL A 175 -0.25 -5.66 -15.92
C VAL A 175 0.72 -6.72 -15.39
N VAL A 176 2.02 -6.61 -15.71
CA VAL A 176 3.02 -7.60 -15.31
C VAL A 176 3.27 -7.56 -13.79
N LEU A 177 3.47 -6.39 -13.21
CA LEU A 177 3.68 -6.24 -11.76
C LEU A 177 2.39 -6.53 -10.98
N GLY A 178 1.22 -6.15 -11.51
CA GLY A 178 -0.08 -6.54 -10.97
C GLY A 178 -0.33 -8.05 -11.02
N GLY A 179 0.07 -8.72 -12.10
CA GLY A 179 -0.01 -10.18 -12.24
C GLY A 179 0.92 -10.90 -11.27
N LEU A 180 2.18 -10.47 -11.17
CA LEU A 180 3.14 -11.00 -10.20
C LEU A 180 2.66 -10.79 -8.76
N PHE A 181 2.06 -9.63 -8.48
CA PHE A 181 1.43 -9.33 -7.19
C PHE A 181 0.29 -10.31 -6.88
N ILE A 182 -0.62 -10.56 -7.83
CA ILE A 182 -1.73 -11.51 -7.65
C ILE A 182 -1.18 -12.92 -7.40
N ILE A 183 -0.18 -13.36 -8.15
CA ILE A 183 0.45 -14.68 -7.98
C ILE A 183 1.05 -14.84 -6.59
N TYR A 184 1.81 -13.85 -6.12
CA TYR A 184 2.41 -13.89 -4.78
C TYR A 184 1.37 -13.76 -3.65
N MET A 185 0.31 -12.99 -3.88
CA MET A 185 -0.80 -12.86 -2.95
C MET A 185 -1.52 -14.20 -2.78
N LEU A 186 -1.84 -14.87 -3.89
CA LEU A 186 -2.47 -16.19 -3.88
C LEU A 186 -1.58 -17.22 -3.19
N LYS A 187 -0.25 -17.18 -3.42
CA LYS A 187 0.69 -18.02 -2.68
C LYS A 187 0.59 -17.81 -1.18
N ASN A 188 0.62 -16.56 -0.70
CA ASN A 188 0.56 -16.25 0.72
C ASN A 188 -0.79 -16.63 1.36
N ASP A 189 -1.90 -16.43 0.65
CA ASP A 189 -3.22 -16.83 1.13
C ASP A 189 -3.38 -18.35 1.18
N ILE A 190 -2.86 -19.06 0.17
CA ILE A 190 -2.83 -20.52 0.15
C ILE A 190 -1.92 -21.04 1.27
N GLU A 191 -0.74 -20.49 1.47
CA GLU A 191 0.13 -20.84 2.60
C GLU A 191 -0.58 -20.60 3.94
N TYR A 192 -1.28 -19.49 4.12
CA TYR A 192 -2.04 -19.22 5.34
C TYR A 192 -3.22 -20.19 5.56
N LEU A 193 -3.86 -20.65 4.47
CA LEU A 193 -4.98 -21.60 4.54
C LEU A 193 -4.53 -23.06 4.71
N LEU A 194 -3.41 -23.43 4.08
CA LEU A 194 -2.82 -24.78 4.15
C LEU A 194 -2.06 -24.98 5.46
N VAL A 195 -1.32 -23.96 5.89
CA VAL A 195 -0.60 -23.94 7.15
C VAL A 195 -1.54 -23.35 8.20
N ARG A 196 -2.53 -24.13 8.65
CA ARG A 196 -3.39 -23.81 9.81
C ARG A 196 -2.60 -23.84 11.13
N ILE A 197 -1.40 -23.31 11.14
CA ILE A 197 -0.62 -23.12 12.34
C ILE A 197 -1.20 -21.88 12.99
N SER A 198 -1.79 -22.04 14.18
CA SER A 198 -2.27 -20.89 14.94
C SER A 198 -1.12 -19.89 15.14
N PRO A 199 -1.37 -18.58 15.28
CA PRO A 199 -0.29 -17.62 15.55
C PRO A 199 0.61 -18.03 16.74
N ALA A 200 0.04 -18.75 17.73
CA ALA A 200 0.76 -19.31 18.87
C ALA A 200 1.71 -20.48 18.53
N GLU A 201 1.55 -21.08 17.36
CA GLU A 201 2.34 -22.20 16.87
C GLU A 201 3.38 -21.73 15.84
N GLU A 202 3.10 -20.65 15.10
CA GLU A 202 4.12 -19.89 14.34
C GLU A 202 5.16 -19.31 15.30
N ASP A 203 4.71 -18.66 16.38
CA ASP A 203 5.60 -18.12 17.42
C ASP A 203 6.46 -19.22 18.09
N ARG A 204 5.91 -20.44 18.27
CA ARG A 204 6.66 -21.59 18.81
C ARG A 204 7.70 -22.14 17.84
N LEU A 205 7.37 -22.22 16.55
CA LEU A 205 8.30 -22.67 15.51
C LEU A 205 9.41 -21.66 15.23
N LEU A 206 9.10 -20.36 15.29
CA LEU A 206 10.10 -19.30 15.20
C LEU A 206 11.02 -19.31 16.43
N ALA A 207 10.47 -19.54 17.63
CA ALA A 207 11.28 -19.68 18.84
C ALA A 207 12.18 -20.93 18.81
N SER A 208 11.69 -22.07 18.30
CA SER A 208 12.52 -23.28 18.16
C SER A 208 13.56 -23.15 17.05
N ALA A 209 13.27 -22.44 15.95
CA ALA A 209 14.23 -22.16 14.89
C ALA A 209 15.34 -21.17 15.32
N GLN A 210 15.09 -20.35 16.35
CA GLN A 210 16.06 -19.40 16.91
C GLN A 210 16.92 -19.99 18.05
N GLN A 211 16.64 -21.21 18.49
CA GLN A 211 17.49 -21.95 19.43
C GLN A 211 18.21 -23.08 18.67
N PRO A 212 19.36 -22.81 18.03
CA PRO A 212 20.15 -23.87 17.42
C PRO A 212 20.79 -24.70 18.53
N GLY A 213 20.25 -25.90 18.78
CA GLY A 213 20.90 -27.01 19.48
C GLY A 213 21.32 -26.75 20.94
N MET A 214 20.59 -27.36 21.88
CA MET A 214 21.27 -28.02 23.00
C MET A 214 21.78 -29.38 22.52
#